data_AF-A0A1V4ZZA8-F1
#
_entry.id   AF-A0A1V4ZZA8-F1
#
_cell.length_a   1.000
_cell.length_b   1.000
_cell.length_c   1.000
_cell.angle_alpha   90.00
_cell.angle_beta   90.00
_cell.angle_gamma   90.00
#
_symmetry.space_group_name_H-M   'P 1'
#
loop_
_entity.id
_entity.type
_entity.pdbx_description
1 polymer ?
#
loop_
_entity_poly.entity_id
_entity_poly.type
_entity_poly.pdbx_seq_one_letter_code
_entity_poly.pdbx_strand_id
1 'polypeptide(L)'
;MTVRPPTLRAKRRYVLARIFPSGYGPDQKDLYFAVFEAVTSLWGDSLASLIQPAVVAAGNGYAIVRCLRGMERELGIALSTVTSCSGQPVTLRSITTSGTIDSLRSRIHAVQEEAKHAEMRECTFDRRDCTVAFCEGDKVDVIEKGFKNTARFYLTTEDLEER
;
A
#
# COMPACT_ATOMS: atom_id res chain seq x y z
N MET A 1 9.75 -28.07 -14.04
CA MET A 1 8.28 -28.29 -14.07
C MET A 1 7.72 -27.58 -15.30
N THR A 2 6.90 -28.26 -16.10
CA THR A 2 6.24 -27.68 -17.28
C THR A 2 4.99 -26.88 -16.87
N VAL A 3 4.67 -25.84 -17.63
CA VAL A 3 3.45 -25.05 -17.40
C VAL A 3 2.24 -25.93 -17.66
N ARG A 4 1.32 -26.00 -16.68
CA ARG A 4 0.08 -26.77 -16.81
C ARG A 4 -0.79 -26.22 -17.95
N PRO A 5 -1.55 -27.08 -18.64
CA PRO A 5 -2.46 -26.63 -19.70
C PRO A 5 -3.51 -25.65 -19.16
N PRO A 6 -4.10 -24.78 -20.00
CA PRO A 6 -5.01 -23.71 -19.57
C PRO A 6 -6.22 -24.16 -18.75
N THR A 7 -6.65 -25.42 -18.91
CA THR A 7 -7.74 -26.06 -18.18
C THR A 7 -7.34 -26.52 -16.78
N LEU A 8 -6.08 -26.95 -16.58
CA LEU A 8 -5.57 -27.46 -15.30
C LEU A 8 -4.78 -26.42 -14.48
N ARG A 9 -4.41 -25.29 -15.09
CA ARG A 9 -3.72 -24.21 -14.38
C ARG A 9 -4.70 -23.43 -13.49
N ALA A 10 -4.24 -23.06 -12.29
CA ALA A 10 -5.00 -22.21 -11.39
C ALA A 10 -5.37 -20.89 -12.09
N LYS A 11 -6.63 -20.47 -11.95
CA LYS A 11 -7.11 -19.17 -12.45
C LYS A 11 -6.80 -18.12 -11.39
N ARG A 12 -5.99 -17.12 -11.74
CA ARG A 12 -5.52 -16.11 -10.79
C ARG A 12 -6.03 -14.72 -11.15
N ARG A 13 -6.02 -13.86 -10.15
CA ARG A 13 -6.42 -12.45 -10.20
C ARG A 13 -5.38 -11.60 -9.48
N TYR A 14 -5.29 -10.36 -9.90
CA TYR A 14 -4.31 -9.39 -9.42
C TYR A 14 -5.07 -8.19 -8.87
N VAL A 15 -4.88 -7.93 -7.58
CA VAL A 15 -5.41 -6.77 -6.87
C VAL A 15 -4.34 -5.69 -6.89
N LEU A 16 -4.66 -4.53 -7.45
CA LEU A 16 -3.86 -3.33 -7.29
C LEU A 16 -4.27 -2.67 -5.98
N ALA A 17 -3.32 -2.50 -5.08
CA ALA A 17 -3.49 -1.78 -3.82
C ALA A 17 -2.60 -0.54 -3.81
N ARG A 18 -3.14 0.58 -3.30
CA ARG A 18 -2.35 1.75 -2.93
C ARG A 18 -1.74 1.53 -1.56
N ILE A 19 -0.51 1.97 -1.38
CA ILE A 19 0.21 1.96 -0.12
C ILE A 19 0.22 3.38 0.42
N PHE A 20 -0.21 3.54 1.67
CA PHE A 20 -0.06 4.74 2.45
C PHE A 20 0.92 4.51 3.61
N PRO A 21 1.68 5.53 4.04
CA PRO A 21 1.75 6.88 3.47
C PRO A 21 2.35 6.90 2.05
N SER A 22 1.97 7.90 1.25
CA SER A 22 2.46 8.05 -0.12
C SER A 22 3.98 8.21 -0.16
N GLY A 23 4.63 7.65 -1.19
CA GLY A 23 6.10 7.63 -1.29
C GLY A 23 6.77 6.51 -0.49
N TYR A 24 6.07 5.81 0.40
CA TYR A 24 6.60 4.62 1.05
C TYR A 24 6.71 3.46 0.05
N GLY A 25 7.93 2.99 -0.17
CA GLY A 25 8.25 1.82 -0.99
C GLY A 25 8.72 0.68 -0.11
N PRO A 26 7.82 -0.15 0.46
CA PRO A 26 8.23 -1.29 1.26
C PRO A 26 8.96 -2.31 0.40
N ASP A 27 9.90 -3.02 1.01
CA ASP A 27 10.50 -4.19 0.37
C ASP A 27 9.41 -5.24 0.08
N GLN A 28 9.50 -5.87 -1.09
CA GLN A 28 8.49 -6.82 -1.54
C GLN A 28 8.36 -8.02 -0.61
N LYS A 29 9.46 -8.49 -0.01
CA LYS A 29 9.48 -9.63 0.91
C LYS A 29 8.83 -9.26 2.23
N ASP A 30 9.13 -8.08 2.75
CA ASP A 30 8.55 -7.58 3.98
C ASP A 30 7.04 -7.38 3.84
N LEU A 31 6.62 -6.78 2.71
CA LEU A 31 5.20 -6.62 2.41
C LEU A 31 4.50 -7.98 2.23
N TYR A 32 5.20 -8.96 1.65
CA TYR A 32 4.68 -10.32 1.55
C TYR A 32 4.40 -10.92 2.92
N PHE A 33 5.30 -10.76 3.90
CA PHE A 33 5.06 -11.26 5.25
C PHE A 33 3.91 -10.54 5.93
N ALA A 34 3.85 -9.21 5.84
CA ALA A 34 2.75 -8.44 6.44
C ALA A 34 1.37 -8.84 5.85
N VAL A 35 1.29 -9.02 4.53
CA VAL A 35 0.06 -9.48 3.87
C VAL A 35 -0.28 -10.92 4.25
N PHE A 36 0.72 -11.81 4.28
CA PHE A 36 0.50 -13.21 4.62
C PHE A 36 0.01 -13.35 6.07
N GLU A 37 0.65 -12.64 7.01
CA GLU A 37 0.23 -12.57 8.41
C GLU A 37 -1.20 -12.03 8.55
N ALA A 38 -1.57 -10.97 7.85
CA ALA A 38 -2.94 -10.46 7.88
C ALA A 38 -3.96 -11.49 7.36
N VAL A 39 -3.63 -12.21 6.29
CA VAL A 39 -4.49 -13.25 5.72
C VAL A 39 -4.65 -14.42 6.68
N THR A 40 -3.56 -14.95 7.24
CA THR A 40 -3.61 -16.09 8.17
C THR A 40 -4.21 -15.72 9.52
N SER A 41 -3.96 -14.51 10.02
CA SER A 41 -4.56 -14.00 11.25
C SER A 41 -6.09 -13.87 11.12
N LEU A 42 -6.56 -13.31 10.00
CA LEU A 42 -7.99 -13.07 9.80
C LEU A 42 -8.78 -14.35 9.49
N TRP A 43 -8.17 -15.27 8.73
CA TRP A 43 -8.90 -16.40 8.14
C TRP A 43 -8.38 -17.79 8.52
N GLY A 44 -7.24 -17.88 9.19
CA GLY A 44 -6.54 -19.13 9.44
C GLY A 44 -5.93 -19.77 8.19
N ASP A 45 -5.19 -20.85 8.39
CA ASP A 45 -4.41 -21.50 7.33
C ASP A 45 -5.26 -22.12 6.22
N SER A 46 -6.46 -22.61 6.57
CA SER A 46 -7.36 -23.26 5.61
C SER A 46 -7.78 -22.30 4.50
N LEU A 47 -8.33 -21.13 4.85
CA LEU A 47 -8.75 -20.15 3.85
C LEU A 47 -7.55 -19.43 3.23
N ALA A 48 -6.47 -19.20 3.99
CA ALA A 48 -5.22 -18.66 3.44
C ALA A 48 -4.68 -19.53 2.28
N SER A 49 -4.78 -20.86 2.40
CA SER A 49 -4.40 -21.81 1.35
C SER A 49 -5.27 -21.73 0.09
N LEU A 50 -6.52 -21.28 0.23
CA LEU A 50 -7.45 -21.04 -0.90
C LEU A 50 -7.21 -19.68 -1.54
N ILE A 51 -7.00 -18.63 -0.74
CA ILE A 51 -6.69 -17.28 -1.23
C ILE A 51 -5.39 -17.29 -2.04
N GLN A 52 -4.37 -18.03 -1.58
CA GLN A 52 -3.04 -18.11 -2.19
C GLN A 52 -2.43 -16.71 -2.45
N PRO A 53 -2.35 -15.84 -1.41
CA PRO A 53 -1.85 -14.49 -1.56
C PRO A 53 -0.37 -14.52 -2.00
N ALA A 54 -0.01 -13.65 -2.94
CA ALA A 54 1.39 -13.43 -3.30
C ALA A 54 1.59 -11.99 -3.76
N VAL A 55 2.50 -11.27 -3.11
CA VAL A 55 2.92 -9.93 -3.56
C VAL A 55 3.79 -10.10 -4.80
N VAL A 56 3.31 -9.62 -5.94
CA VAL A 56 3.96 -9.75 -7.26
C VAL A 56 4.83 -8.54 -7.58
N ALA A 57 4.44 -7.36 -7.11
CA ALA A 57 5.21 -6.14 -7.20
C ALA A 57 4.85 -5.23 -6.03
N ALA A 58 5.82 -4.44 -5.57
CA ALA A 58 5.63 -3.37 -4.59
C ALA A 58 6.62 -2.24 -4.93
N GLY A 59 6.21 -0.99 -4.77
CA GLY A 59 7.07 0.17 -4.96
C GLY A 59 6.28 1.47 -5.08
N ASN A 60 6.90 2.62 -4.76
CA ASN A 60 6.37 3.99 -4.93
C ASN A 60 4.85 4.11 -4.71
N GLY A 61 4.35 3.76 -3.52
CA GLY A 61 2.94 3.95 -3.18
C GLY A 61 1.96 2.92 -3.74
N TYR A 62 2.42 1.81 -4.35
CA TYR A 62 1.52 0.74 -4.79
C TYR A 62 2.06 -0.67 -4.52
N ALA A 63 1.13 -1.62 -4.48
CA ALA A 63 1.39 -3.05 -4.47
C ALA A 63 0.48 -3.77 -5.45
N ILE A 64 0.98 -4.84 -6.05
CA ILE A 64 0.18 -5.80 -6.82
C ILE A 64 0.19 -7.11 -6.06
N VAL A 65 -0.97 -7.51 -5.55
CA VAL A 65 -1.14 -8.75 -4.81
C VAL A 65 -1.99 -9.71 -5.61
N ARG A 66 -1.52 -10.93 -5.79
CA ARG A 66 -2.19 -11.98 -6.55
C ARG A 66 -2.95 -12.90 -5.61
N CYS A 67 -4.14 -13.33 -6.03
CA CYS A 67 -4.92 -14.37 -5.38
C CYS A 67 -5.51 -15.36 -6.40
N LEU A 68 -6.14 -16.41 -5.89
CA LEU A 68 -7.02 -17.27 -6.68
C LEU A 68 -8.26 -16.48 -7.13
N ARG A 69 -8.76 -16.77 -8.34
CA ARG A 69 -10.01 -16.19 -8.83
C ARG A 69 -11.17 -16.64 -7.95
N GLY A 70 -12.01 -15.70 -7.52
CA GLY A 70 -13.11 -15.89 -6.57
C GLY A 70 -12.77 -15.44 -5.15
N MET A 71 -11.49 -15.21 -4.83
CA MET A 71 -11.01 -14.82 -3.49
C MET A 71 -10.58 -13.35 -3.40
N GLU A 72 -10.96 -12.54 -4.40
CA GLU A 72 -10.55 -11.14 -4.50
C GLU A 72 -11.05 -10.31 -3.31
N ARG A 73 -12.26 -10.62 -2.82
CA ARG A 73 -12.90 -9.89 -1.72
C ARG A 73 -12.21 -10.18 -0.40
N GLU A 74 -11.95 -11.44 -0.11
CA GLU A 74 -11.29 -11.94 1.10
C GLU A 74 -9.87 -11.38 1.19
N LEU A 75 -9.15 -11.37 0.06
CA LEU A 75 -7.86 -10.70 -0.01
C LEU A 75 -8.00 -9.19 0.24
N GLY A 76 -8.95 -8.51 -0.40
CA GLY A 76 -9.17 -7.08 -0.21
C GLY A 76 -9.43 -6.69 1.25
N ILE A 77 -10.20 -7.51 1.97
CA ILE A 77 -10.46 -7.34 3.41
C ILE A 77 -9.15 -7.51 4.21
N ALA A 78 -8.39 -8.59 3.96
CA ALA A 78 -7.12 -8.81 4.65
C ALA A 78 -6.09 -7.70 4.37
N LEU A 79 -6.06 -7.13 3.16
CA LEU A 79 -5.19 -6.00 2.86
C LEU A 79 -5.55 -4.78 3.72
N SER A 80 -6.85 -4.53 3.95
CA SER A 80 -7.30 -3.39 4.76
C SER A 80 -6.94 -3.49 6.25
N THR A 81 -6.60 -4.70 6.73
CA THR A 81 -6.18 -4.92 8.12
C THR A 81 -4.67 -4.82 8.32
N VAL A 82 -3.89 -4.64 7.26
CA VAL A 82 -2.44 -4.41 7.37
C VAL A 82 -2.22 -3.01 7.93
N THR A 83 -1.62 -2.94 9.12
CA THR A 83 -1.33 -1.68 9.83
C THR A 83 0.16 -1.36 9.91
N SER A 84 1.05 -2.34 9.68
CA SER A 84 2.50 -2.13 9.67
C SER A 84 3.23 -3.08 8.73
N CYS A 85 4.41 -2.65 8.28
CA CYS A 85 5.35 -3.43 7.48
C CYS A 85 6.76 -3.06 7.96
N SER A 86 7.55 -4.04 8.39
CA SER A 86 8.90 -3.81 8.95
C SER A 86 8.95 -2.74 10.04
N GLY A 87 7.94 -2.73 10.91
CA GLY A 87 7.81 -1.77 12.01
C GLY A 87 7.39 -0.35 11.59
N GLN A 88 7.23 -0.08 10.29
CA GLN A 88 6.69 1.19 9.79
C GLN A 88 5.16 1.09 9.67
N PRO A 89 4.39 2.07 10.17
CA PRO A 89 2.95 2.12 9.94
C PRO A 89 2.63 2.25 8.46
N VAL A 90 1.77 1.36 7.96
CA VAL A 90 1.31 1.38 6.56
C VAL A 90 -0.18 1.06 6.51
N THR A 91 -0.85 1.50 5.45
CA THR A 91 -2.21 1.06 5.13
C THR A 91 -2.28 0.67 3.66
N LEU A 92 -2.98 -0.44 3.37
CA LEU A 92 -3.19 -0.92 2.00
C LEU A 92 -4.66 -0.72 1.60
N ARG A 93 -4.88 0.07 0.54
CA ARG A 93 -6.22 0.30 -0.01
C ARG A 93 -6.35 -0.39 -1.36
N SER A 94 -7.23 -1.38 -1.45
CA SER A 94 -7.54 -2.01 -2.74
C SER A 94 -8.21 -1.01 -3.69
N ILE A 95 -7.65 -0.82 -4.89
CA ILE A 95 -8.18 0.08 -5.93
C ILE A 95 -9.01 -0.70 -6.93
N THR A 96 -8.45 -1.77 -7.47
CA THR A 96 -9.10 -2.55 -8.54
C THR A 96 -8.53 -3.95 -8.62
N THR A 97 -9.22 -4.82 -9.36
CA THR A 97 -8.79 -6.20 -9.61
C THR A 97 -8.81 -6.50 -11.10
N SER A 98 -7.87 -7.32 -11.55
CA SER A 98 -7.81 -7.75 -12.94
C SER A 98 -7.27 -9.16 -13.13
N GLY A 99 -7.50 -9.72 -14.32
CA GLY A 99 -6.94 -11.00 -14.74
C GLY A 99 -5.48 -10.95 -15.20
N THR A 100 -4.97 -9.78 -15.58
CA THR A 100 -3.59 -9.62 -16.05
C THR A 100 -2.95 -8.38 -15.42
N ILE A 101 -1.64 -8.45 -15.16
CA ILE A 101 -0.85 -7.30 -14.70
C ILE A 101 -0.86 -6.19 -15.75
N ASP A 102 -0.87 -6.56 -17.03
CA ASP A 102 -0.80 -5.61 -18.14
C ASP A 102 -1.95 -4.60 -18.12
N SER A 103 -3.17 -5.07 -17.85
CA SER A 103 -4.35 -4.20 -17.72
C SER A 103 -4.32 -3.26 -16.50
N LEU A 104 -3.41 -3.48 -15.55
CA LEU A 104 -3.24 -2.61 -14.38
C LEU A 104 -2.23 -1.48 -14.63
N ARG A 105 -1.43 -1.53 -15.71
CA ARG A 105 -0.34 -0.57 -15.96
C ARG A 105 -0.78 0.89 -15.92
N SER A 106 -1.87 1.24 -16.60
CA SER A 106 -2.35 2.62 -16.66
C SER A 106 -2.73 3.16 -15.27
N ARG A 107 -3.31 2.31 -14.42
CA ARG A 107 -3.67 2.68 -13.04
C ARG A 107 -2.47 2.73 -12.12
N ILE A 108 -1.48 1.87 -12.33
CA ILE A 108 -0.20 1.92 -11.60
C ILE A 108 0.46 3.27 -11.84
N HIS A 109 0.53 3.74 -13.10
CA HIS A 109 1.09 5.05 -13.41
C HIS A 109 0.37 6.18 -12.69
N ALA A 110 -0.97 6.18 -12.68
CA ALA A 110 -1.73 7.20 -11.94
C ALA A 110 -1.38 7.22 -10.44
N VAL A 111 -1.31 6.05 -9.80
CA VAL A 111 -0.93 5.93 -8.37
C VAL A 111 0.51 6.41 -8.14
N GLN A 112 1.43 6.09 -9.04
CA GLN A 112 2.82 6.51 -8.92
C GLN A 112 2.99 8.02 -9.10
N GLU A 113 2.27 8.65 -10.03
CA GLU A 113 2.33 10.10 -10.22
C GLU A 113 1.76 10.84 -9.00
N GLU A 114 0.65 10.36 -8.44
CA GLU A 114 0.12 10.89 -7.18
C GLU A 114 1.11 10.70 -6.02
N ALA A 115 1.77 9.54 -5.94
CA ALA A 115 2.78 9.28 -4.91
C ALA A 115 3.99 10.22 -5.05
N LYS A 116 4.43 10.53 -6.27
CA LYS A 116 5.49 11.52 -6.54
C LYS A 116 5.05 12.94 -6.19
N HIS A 117 3.81 13.32 -6.50
CA HIS A 117 3.27 14.63 -6.10
C HIS A 117 3.13 14.77 -4.58
N ALA A 118 2.98 13.66 -3.88
CA ALA A 118 2.99 13.58 -2.43
C ALA A 118 4.41 13.51 -1.82
N GLU A 119 5.48 13.44 -2.62
CA GLU A 119 6.85 13.51 -2.12
C GLU A 119 7.12 14.90 -1.53
N MET A 120 7.35 14.92 -0.21
CA MET A 120 7.99 15.94 0.62
C MET A 120 7.89 17.38 0.10
N ARG A 121 6.80 18.06 0.43
CA ARG A 121 6.83 19.53 0.49
C ARG A 121 7.41 19.95 1.84
N GLU A 122 8.38 20.84 1.82
CA GLU A 122 8.81 21.56 3.02
C GLU A 122 7.75 22.61 3.32
N CYS A 123 7.17 22.55 4.53
CA CYS A 123 6.28 23.57 5.04
C CYS A 123 6.83 24.12 6.36
N THR A 124 6.49 25.35 6.68
CA THR A 124 6.68 25.89 8.02
C THR A 124 5.40 25.70 8.83
N PHE A 125 5.52 25.09 10.00
CA PHE A 125 4.43 25.00 10.98
C PHE A 125 4.96 25.45 12.34
N ASP A 126 4.30 26.42 12.99
CA ASP A 126 4.72 27.02 14.27
C ASP A 126 6.20 27.48 14.27
N ARG A 127 6.63 28.17 13.20
CA ARG A 127 8.02 28.62 12.97
C ARG A 127 9.08 27.51 12.92
N ARG A 128 8.68 26.26 12.69
CA ARG A 128 9.59 25.11 12.55
C ARG A 128 9.51 24.52 11.15
N ASP A 129 10.67 24.08 10.66
CA ASP A 129 10.79 23.42 9.36
C ASP A 129 10.28 21.98 9.45
N CYS A 130 9.28 21.71 8.63
CA CYS A 130 8.42 20.55 8.75
C CYS A 130 8.30 19.87 7.38
N THR A 131 8.30 18.54 7.36
CA THR A 131 8.13 17.76 6.13
C THR A 131 6.70 17.26 6.04
N VAL A 132 6.00 17.64 4.97
CA VAL A 132 4.64 17.17 4.70
C VAL A 132 4.68 15.76 4.10
N ALA A 133 4.09 14.79 4.81
CA ALA A 133 3.67 13.50 4.27
C ALA A 133 2.18 13.59 3.93
N PHE A 134 1.86 13.78 2.65
CA PHE A 134 0.48 14.02 2.22
C PHE A 134 -0.40 12.77 2.41
N CYS A 135 -1.59 12.95 2.99
CA CYS A 135 -2.68 11.97 2.97
C CYS A 135 -3.86 12.60 2.21
N GLU A 136 -4.55 11.84 1.35
CA GLU A 136 -5.62 12.38 0.49
C GLU A 136 -6.71 13.12 1.30
N GLY A 137 -6.94 14.41 0.99
CA GLY A 137 -7.99 15.27 1.57
C GLY A 137 -7.44 16.48 2.33
N ASP A 138 -8.23 17.02 3.27
CA ASP A 138 -7.86 18.14 4.16
C ASP A 138 -6.88 17.72 5.27
N LYS A 139 -6.22 16.57 5.16
CA LYS A 139 -5.38 16.01 6.24
C LYS A 139 -3.92 15.93 5.81
N VAL A 140 -3.07 16.60 6.56
CA VAL A 140 -1.64 16.77 6.33
C VAL A 140 -0.89 16.15 7.51
N ASP A 141 -0.15 15.06 7.29
CA ASP A 141 0.73 14.53 8.33
C ASP A 141 2.08 15.25 8.23
N VAL A 142 2.52 15.86 9.32
CA VAL A 142 3.77 16.64 9.35
C VAL A 142 4.80 15.99 10.25
N ILE A 143 6.03 15.86 9.73
CA ILE A 143 7.19 15.31 10.43
C ILE A 143 8.19 16.44 10.70
N GLU A 144 8.45 16.74 11.97
CA GLU A 144 9.46 17.71 12.40
C GLU A 144 10.87 17.20 12.06
N LYS A 145 11.70 18.02 11.41
CA LYS A 145 13.12 17.70 11.18
C LYS A 145 13.92 17.94 12.48
N GLY A 146 14.03 16.91 13.33
CA GLY A 146 14.82 16.98 14.57
C GLY A 146 15.51 15.67 14.92
N PHE A 147 16.77 15.74 15.37
CA PHE A 147 17.65 14.58 15.65
C PHE A 147 17.23 13.71 16.85
N LYS A 148 16.24 14.14 17.65
CA LYS A 148 15.86 13.44 18.91
C LYS A 148 14.36 13.28 19.17
N ASN A 149 13.46 13.86 18.37
CA ASN A 149 12.02 13.74 18.58
C ASN A 149 11.29 13.78 17.22
N THR A 150 11.04 12.62 16.62
CA THR A 150 10.13 12.53 15.47
C THR A 150 8.69 12.61 15.98
N ALA A 151 8.17 13.82 16.20
CA ALA A 151 6.75 14.01 16.48
C ALA A 151 5.97 14.01 15.15
N ARG A 152 4.90 13.21 15.07
CA ARG A 152 3.94 13.25 13.96
C ARG A 152 2.79 14.15 14.36
N PHE A 153 2.56 15.21 13.59
CA PHE A 153 1.44 16.12 13.76
C PHE A 153 0.34 15.80 12.74
N TYR A 154 -0.91 15.85 13.19
CA TYR A 154 -2.09 15.73 12.34
C TYR A 154 -2.62 17.13 12.10
N LEU A 155 -2.34 17.68 10.92
CA LEU A 155 -2.72 19.04 10.54
C LEU A 155 -3.73 19.01 9.40
N THR A 156 -4.35 20.15 9.16
CA THR A 156 -5.18 20.39 7.97
C THR A 156 -4.52 21.39 7.03
N THR A 157 -5.03 21.52 5.81
CA THR A 157 -4.50 22.51 4.85
C THR A 157 -4.60 23.95 5.36
N GLU A 158 -5.56 24.24 6.24
CA GLU A 158 -5.74 25.56 6.87
C GLU A 158 -4.68 25.87 7.94
N ASP A 159 -4.03 24.83 8.50
CA ASP A 159 -3.02 24.99 9.54
C ASP A 159 -1.62 25.27 8.97
N LEU A 160 -1.45 25.26 7.65
CA LEU A 160 -0.17 25.49 6.98
C LEU A 160 0.05 26.99 6.71
N GLU A 161 1.19 27.53 7.15
CA GLU A 161 1.63 28.88 6.76
C GLU A 161 2.16 28.83 5.32
N GLU A 162 1.39 29.36 4.35
CA GLU A 162 1.85 29.51 2.96
C GLU A 162 3.04 30.48 2.87
N ARG A 163 3.99 30.19 1.97
CA ARG A 163 5.20 30.98 1.75
C ARG A 163 5.20 31.65 0.39
#